data_AF-A0A444QC43-F1
#
_entry.id   AF-A0A444QC43-F1
#
_cell.length_a   1.000
_cell.length_b   1.000
_cell.length_c   1.000
_cell.angle_alpha   90.00
_cell.angle_beta   90.00
_cell.angle_gamma   90.00
#
_symmetry.space_group_name_H-M   'P 1'
#
loop_
_entity.id
_entity.type
_entity.pdbx_description
1 polymer ?
#
loop_
_entity_poly.entity_id
_entity_poly.type
_entity_poly.pdbx_seq_one_letter_code
_entity_poly.pdbx_strand_id
1 'polypeptide(L)'
;MTITTPLRPSRRTVETIALTESSWRVCDADLPDDDATRLIAYVEQNDVGFEVLWMWPFPGSCTTYAALDEAFEAVTERLRQRRTFREAS
;
A
#
# COMPACT_ATOMS: atom_id res chain seq x y z
N MET A 1 -31.41 6.16 -12.05
CA MET A 1 -30.25 6.20 -11.13
C MET A 1 -29.03 5.81 -11.93
N THR A 2 -28.23 6.77 -12.36
CA THR A 2 -27.01 6.51 -13.13
C THR A 2 -25.89 6.27 -12.14
N ILE A 3 -25.46 5.03 -11.99
CA ILE A 3 -24.21 4.71 -11.29
C ILE A 3 -23.09 5.08 -12.26
N THR A 4 -22.61 6.32 -12.15
CA THR A 4 -21.33 6.68 -12.78
C THR A 4 -20.24 6.06 -11.93
N THR A 5 -19.85 4.82 -12.27
CA THR A 5 -18.54 4.32 -11.88
C THR A 5 -17.51 5.26 -12.52
N PRO A 6 -16.72 6.04 -11.75
CA PRO A 6 -15.67 6.80 -12.38
C PRO A 6 -14.68 5.81 -13.00
N LEU A 7 -14.34 6.01 -14.28
CA LEU A 7 -13.09 5.46 -14.81
C LEU A 7 -11.99 5.87 -13.83
N ARG A 8 -11.22 4.92 -13.29
CA ARG A 8 -9.96 5.24 -12.60
C ARG A 8 -8.82 5.18 -13.63
N PRO A 9 -8.45 6.25 -14.34
CA PRO A 9 -7.13 6.34 -14.89
C PRO A 9 -6.19 6.77 -13.76
N SER A 10 -5.41 5.85 -13.22
CA SER A 10 -4.19 6.23 -12.49
C SER A 10 -3.11 5.19 -12.70
N ARG A 11 -2.00 5.61 -13.31
CA ARG A 11 -0.70 4.91 -13.35
C ARG A 11 -0.10 4.62 -11.96
N ARG A 12 -0.90 4.61 -10.90
CA ARG A 12 -0.48 4.34 -9.52
C ARG A 12 -1.07 3.00 -9.12
N THR A 13 -0.19 2.01 -8.99
CA THR A 13 -0.50 0.65 -8.54
C THR A 13 -0.90 0.59 -7.06
N VAL A 14 -0.53 1.63 -6.30
CA VAL A 14 -0.85 1.77 -4.87
C VAL A 14 -1.75 2.98 -4.63
N GLU A 15 -2.70 2.81 -3.72
CA GLU A 15 -3.55 3.86 -3.18
C GLU A 15 -3.12 4.18 -1.75
N THR A 16 -3.02 5.47 -1.41
CA THR A 16 -2.62 5.93 -0.09
C THR A 16 -3.78 6.66 0.58
N ILE A 17 -4.18 6.21 1.77
CA ILE A 17 -5.27 6.79 2.55
C ILE A 17 -4.67 7.33 3.85
N ALA A 18 -4.79 8.63 4.10
CA ALA A 18 -4.33 9.25 5.34
C ALA A 18 -5.17 8.74 6.53
N LEU A 19 -4.49 8.33 7.60
CA LEU A 19 -5.08 8.00 8.90
C LEU A 19 -4.86 9.15 9.89
N THR A 20 -3.67 9.73 9.85
CA THR A 20 -3.28 10.96 10.56
C THR A 20 -2.51 11.87 9.60
N GLU A 21 -1.99 12.99 10.11
CA GLU A 21 -1.10 13.89 9.34
C GLU A 21 0.24 13.23 8.96
N SER A 22 0.68 12.23 9.73
CA SER A 22 1.96 11.54 9.59
C SER A 22 1.83 10.05 9.33
N SER A 23 0.61 9.52 9.15
CA SER A 23 0.41 8.08 8.95
C SER A 23 -0.60 7.80 7.85
N TRP A 24 -0.30 6.76 7.09
CA TRP A 24 -1.05 6.37 5.90
C TRP A 24 -1.25 4.86 5.85
N ARG A 25 -2.43 4.48 5.39
CA ARG A 25 -2.73 3.12 4.93
C ARG A 25 -2.40 3.03 3.45
N VAL A 26 -1.55 2.08 3.06
CA VAL A 26 -1.18 1.84 1.67
C VAL A 26 -1.84 0.56 1.16
N CYS A 27 -2.65 0.70 0.12
CA CYS A 27 -3.48 -0.34 -0.44
C CYS A 27 -3.13 -0.64 -1.91
N ASP A 28 -3.44 -1.85 -2.36
CA ASP A 28 -3.51 -2.22 -3.76
C ASP A 28 -4.71 -1.49 -4.39
N ALA A 29 -4.44 -0.61 -5.36
CA ALA A 29 -5.47 0.18 -6.04
C ALA A 29 -6.32 -0.64 -7.03
N ASP A 30 -5.87 -1.83 -7.41
CA ASP A 30 -6.59 -2.73 -8.33
C ASP A 30 -7.63 -3.61 -7.61
N LEU A 31 -7.63 -3.64 -6.27
CA LEU A 31 -8.59 -4.41 -5.48
C LEU A 31 -9.78 -3.55 -5.00
N PRO A 32 -10.99 -4.13 -4.88
CA PRO A 32 -12.17 -3.41 -4.41
C PRO A 32 -12.00 -2.81 -3.03
N ASP A 33 -12.74 -1.73 -2.74
CA ASP A 33 -12.64 -1.05 -1.46
C ASP A 33 -13.00 -1.94 -0.25
N ASP A 34 -13.96 -2.85 -0.42
CA ASP A 34 -14.40 -3.78 0.63
C ASP A 34 -13.45 -4.99 0.80
N ASP A 35 -12.49 -5.16 -0.12
CA ASP A 35 -11.53 -6.26 -0.06
C ASP A 35 -10.44 -5.96 0.99
N ALA A 36 -10.54 -6.59 2.15
CA ALA A 36 -9.55 -6.44 3.22
C ALA A 36 -8.13 -6.81 2.78
N THR A 37 -7.99 -7.69 1.78
CA THR A 37 -6.69 -8.08 1.24
C THR A 37 -6.04 -6.97 0.44
N ARG A 38 -6.73 -5.87 0.10
CA ARG A 38 -6.12 -4.70 -0.54
C ARG A 38 -5.02 -4.07 0.32
N LEU A 39 -5.07 -4.22 1.65
CA LEU A 39 -4.08 -3.62 2.54
C LEU A 39 -2.70 -4.27 2.36
N ILE A 40 -1.69 -3.45 2.04
CA ILE A 40 -0.30 -3.90 1.86
C ILE A 40 0.54 -3.55 3.09
N ALA A 41 0.44 -2.30 3.55
CA ALA A 41 1.21 -1.80 4.66
C ALA A 41 0.57 -0.56 5.29
N TYR A 42 1.01 -0.24 6.51
CA TYR A 42 0.90 1.09 7.07
C TYR A 42 2.26 1.79 6.95
N VAL A 43 2.25 3.08 6.64
CA VAL A 43 3.45 3.92 6.61
C VAL A 43 3.24 5.01 7.64
N GLU A 44 4.20 5.19 8.53
CA GLU A 44 4.19 6.26 9.52
C GLU A 44 5.51 7.04 9.43
N GLN A 45 5.41 8.37 9.43
CA GLN A 45 6.55 9.25 9.61
C GLN A 45 6.80 9.46 11.12
N ASN A 46 8.02 9.20 11.55
CA ASN A 46 8.52 9.46 12.90
C ASN A 46 9.79 10.33 12.87
N ASP A 47 10.39 10.57 14.03
CA ASP A 47 11.58 11.43 14.16
C ASP A 47 12.83 10.89 13.41
N VAL A 48 12.84 9.61 13.06
CA VAL A 48 13.99 8.90 12.49
C VAL A 48 13.80 8.63 10.99
N GLY A 49 12.59 8.76 10.47
CA GLY A 49 12.26 8.55 9.06
C GLY A 49 10.85 8.01 8.87
N PHE A 50 10.72 6.97 8.05
CA PHE A 50 9.45 6.35 7.69
C PHE A 50 9.44 4.88 8.09
N GLU A 51 8.60 4.53 9.05
CA GLU A 51 8.34 3.15 9.42
C GLU A 51 7.24 2.55 8.55
N VAL A 52 7.51 1.36 8.01
CA VAL A 52 6.55 0.59 7.23
C VAL A 52 6.19 -0.66 8.00
N LEU A 53 4.94 -0.76 8.46
CA LEU A 53 4.37 -1.95 9.06
C LEU A 53 3.72 -2.80 7.96
N TRP A 54 4.31 -3.95 7.67
CA TRP A 54 3.88 -4.84 6.61
C TRP A 54 2.68 -5.69 7.01
N MET A 55 1.76 -5.89 6.06
CA MET A 55 0.62 -6.81 6.20
C MET A 55 0.76 -8.06 5.31
N TRP A 56 1.77 -8.11 4.45
CA TRP A 56 2.09 -9.26 3.60
C TRP A 56 3.61 -9.36 3.32
N PRO A 57 4.17 -10.58 3.16
CA PRO A 57 3.58 -11.89 3.43
C PRO A 57 3.59 -12.25 4.91
N PHE A 58 4.39 -11.55 5.73
CA PHE A 58 4.48 -11.74 7.16
C PHE A 58 3.89 -10.51 7.86
N PRO A 59 2.60 -10.54 8.25
CA PRO A 59 1.98 -9.41 8.92
C PRO A 59 2.66 -9.13 10.26
N GLY A 60 2.83 -7.84 10.59
CA GLY A 60 3.44 -7.41 11.85
C GLY A 60 4.95 -7.13 11.79
N SER A 61 5.59 -7.34 10.65
CA SER A 61 7.00 -6.95 10.45
C SER A 61 7.10 -5.44 10.19
N CYS A 62 8.05 -4.77 10.85
CA CYS A 62 8.39 -3.37 10.58
C CYS A 62 9.70 -3.24 9.81
N THR A 63 9.80 -2.22 8.96
CA THR A 63 11.05 -1.81 8.31
C THR A 63 11.10 -0.29 8.25
N THR A 64 12.25 0.29 8.58
CA THR A 64 12.43 1.74 8.59
C THR A 64 13.24 2.20 7.38
N TYR A 65 12.80 3.28 6.75
CA TYR A 65 13.44 3.93 5.60
C TYR A 65 13.79 5.38 5.95
N ALA A 66 14.86 5.90 5.35
CA ALA A 66 15.29 7.28 5.60
C ALA A 66 14.45 8.29 4.82
N ALA A 67 13.91 7.89 3.66
CA ALA A 67 13.12 8.75 2.79
C ALA A 67 11.75 8.13 2.44
N LEU A 68 10.78 9.01 2.19
CA LEU A 68 9.42 8.62 1.81
C LEU A 68 9.40 7.85 0.49
N ASP A 69 10.23 8.27 -0.47
CA ASP A 69 10.31 7.64 -1.79
C ASP A 69 10.80 6.19 -1.69
N GLU A 70 11.82 5.94 -0.85
CA GLU A 70 12.33 4.58 -0.58
C GLU A 70 11.25 3.68 0.03
N ALA A 71 10.47 4.21 0.99
CA ALA A 71 9.37 3.46 1.59
C ALA A 71 8.31 3.08 0.55
N PHE A 72 7.93 4.01 -0.33
CA PHE A 72 6.94 3.75 -1.38
C PHE A 72 7.47 2.86 -2.50
N GLU A 73 8.76 2.93 -2.83
CA GLU A 73 9.41 2.00 -3.76
C GLU A 73 9.34 0.57 -3.20
N ALA A 74 9.70 0.38 -1.93
CA ALA A 74 9.62 -0.91 -1.27
C ALA A 74 8.19 -1.48 -1.24
N VAL A 75 7.19 -0.63 -0.94
CA VAL A 75 5.78 -1.05 -0.96
C VAL A 75 5.33 -1.45 -2.38
N THR A 76 5.77 -0.71 -3.40
CA THR A 76 5.46 -1.02 -4.80
C THR A 76 6.11 -2.32 -5.25
N GLU A 77 7.36 -2.58 -4.86
CA GLU A 77 8.02 -3.85 -5.14
C GLU A 77 7.30 -5.02 -4.46
N ARG A 78 6.94 -4.85 -3.18
CA ARG A 78 6.18 -5.85 -2.42
C ARG A 78 4.86 -6.20 -3.08
N LEU A 79 4.16 -5.19 -3.61
CA LEU A 79 2.93 -5.38 -4.37
C LEU A 79 3.17 -6.21 -5.64
N ARG A 80 4.22 -5.90 -6.41
CA ARG A 80 4.59 -6.68 -7.61
C ARG A 80 4.85 -8.14 -7.24
N GLN A 81 5.64 -8.40 -6.21
CA GLN A 81 5.94 -9.75 -5.71
C GLN A 81 4.67 -10.52 -5.36
N ARG A 82 3.74 -9.87 -4.64
CA ARG A 82 2.46 -10.47 -4.26
C ARG A 82 1.59 -10.84 -5.46
N ARG A 83 1.54 -9.99 -6.48
CA ARG A 83 0.80 -10.27 -7.71
C ARG A 83 1.38 -11.46 -8.46
N THR A 84 2.70 -11.48 -8.66
CA THR A 84 3.40 -12.61 -9.28
C THR A 84 3.14 -13.92 -8.52
N PHE A 85 3.15 -13.90 -7.19
CA PHE A 85 2.87 -15.08 -6.39
C PHE A 85 1.42 -15.59 -6.56
N ARG A 86 0.44 -14.67 -6.62
CA ARG A 86 -0.97 -15.02 -6.84
C ARG A 86 -1.22 -15.60 -8.23
N GLU A 87 -0.55 -15.09 -9.27
CA GLU A 87 -0.68 -15.61 -10.64
C GLU A 87 -0.08 -17.02 -10.80
N ALA A 88 0.87 -17.38 -9.94
CA ALA A 88 1.53 -18.69 -9.95
C ALA A 88 0.83 -19.77 -9.09
N SER A 89 -0.23 -19.41 -8.36
CA SER A 89 -0.99 -20.29 -7.46
C SER A 89 -2.34 -20.68 -8.05
#